data_AF-A0A850QZ60-F1
#
_entry.id   AF-A0A850QZ60-F1
#
_cell.length_a   1.000
_cell.length_b   1.000
_cell.length_c   1.000
_cell.angle_alpha   90.00
_cell.angle_beta   90.00
_cell.angle_gamma   90.00
#
_symmetry.space_group_name_H-M   'P 1'
#
loop_
_entity.id
_entity.type
_entity.pdbx_description
1 polymer ?
#
loop_
_entity_poly.entity_id
_entity_poly.type
_entity_poly.pdbx_seq_one_letter_code
_entity_poly.pdbx_strand_id
1 'polypeptide(L)' 'MASIERIERLTYLVAQAGNPRKAEQLIKNTVGVAPTHSAIYKAMQLESKTTDYIVQCYIRDLTAALD' A
#
# COMPACT_ATOMS: atom_id res chain seq x y z
N MET A 1 10.22 10.33 -6.14
CA MET A 1 9.75 8.95 -6.46
C MET A 1 10.04 8.08 -5.25
N ALA A 2 9.31 6.99 -5.07
CA ALA A 2 9.57 6.04 -4.02
C ALA A 2 10.77 5.16 -4.37
N SER A 3 11.54 4.78 -3.36
CA SER A 3 12.62 3.82 -3.41
C SER A 3 12.11 2.42 -3.76
N ILE A 4 12.96 1.65 -4.43
CA ILE A 4 12.66 0.27 -4.85
C ILE A 4 12.30 -0.59 -3.63
N GLU A 5 13.07 -0.47 -2.54
CA GLU A 5 12.84 -1.21 -1.28
C GLU A 5 11.42 -1.00 -0.73
N ARG A 6 10.92 0.24 -0.75
CA ARG A 6 9.55 0.53 -0.27
C ARG A 6 8.49 -0.01 -1.21
N ILE A 7 8.73 0.08 -2.52
CA ILE A 7 7.82 -0.48 -3.52
C ILE A 7 7.71 -2.00 -3.37
N GLU A 8 8.83 -2.68 -3.18
CA GLU A 8 8.89 -4.13 -2.92
C GLU A 8 8.17 -4.49 -1.62
N ARG A 9 8.42 -3.72 -0.55
CA ARG A 9 7.76 -3.94 0.75
C ARG A 9 6.25 -3.76 0.65
N LEU A 10 5.78 -2.70 0.00
CA LEU A 10 4.35 -2.49 -0.24
C LEU A 10 3.76 -3.63 -1.07
N THR A 11 4.46 -4.06 -2.13
CA THR A 11 4.03 -5.15 -3.00
C THR A 11 3.86 -6.45 -2.24
N TYR A 12 4.82 -6.77 -1.37
CA TYR A 12 4.77 -7.93 -0.49
C TYR A 12 3.55 -7.91 0.44
N LEU A 13 3.29 -6.79 1.12
CA LEU A 13 2.14 -6.65 2.01
C LEU A 13 0.81 -6.73 1.26
N VAL A 14 0.73 -6.13 0.06
CA VAL A 14 -0.47 -6.20 -0.78
C VAL A 14 -0.72 -7.63 -1.26
N ALA A 15 0.33 -8.41 -1.53
CA ALA A 15 0.22 -9.82 -1.86
C ALA A 15 -0.29 -10.65 -0.67
N GLN A 16 0.16 -10.37 0.56
CA GLN A 16 -0.39 -10.99 1.78
C GLN A 16 -1.87 -10.66 1.99
N ALA A 17 -2.26 -9.41 1.77
CA ALA A 17 -3.66 -8.98 1.76
C ALA A 17 -4.48 -9.65 0.62
N GLY A 18 -3.80 -10.17 -0.41
CA GLY A 18 -4.35 -10.90 -1.55
C GLY A 18 -4.39 -10.11 -2.85
N ASN A 19 -4.85 -8.85 -2.82
CA ASN A 19 -4.81 -7.94 -3.97
C ASN A 19 -5.05 -6.47 -3.53
N PRO A 20 -4.84 -5.47 -4.40
CA PRO A 20 -5.02 -4.06 -4.05
C PRO A 20 -6.43 -3.68 -3.54
N ARG A 21 -7.49 -4.36 -4.01
CA ARG A 21 -8.86 -4.10 -3.53
C ARG A 21 -9.07 -4.63 -2.12
N LYS A 22 -8.52 -5.82 -1.82
CA LYS A 22 -8.53 -6.38 -0.46
C LYS A 22 -7.68 -5.54 0.50
N ALA A 23 -6.52 -5.05 0.04
CA ALA A 23 -5.68 -4.14 0.81
C ALA A 23 -6.43 -2.84 1.17
N GLU A 24 -7.12 -2.22 0.21
CA GLU A 24 -7.99 -1.06 0.46
C GLU A 24 -9.05 -1.37 1.54
N GLN A 25 -9.76 -2.49 1.41
CA GLN A 25 -10.80 -2.89 2.37
C GLN A 25 -10.23 -3.15 3.77
N LEU A 26 -9.09 -3.84 3.87
CA LEU A 26 -8.43 -4.14 5.15
C LEU A 26 -8.00 -2.87 5.87
N ILE A 27 -7.34 -1.94 5.16
CA ILE A 27 -6.94 -0.65 5.72
C ILE A 27 -8.18 0.14 6.14
N LYS A 28 -9.24 0.15 5.33
CA LYS A 28 -10.46 0.90 5.65
C LYS A 28 -11.17 0.35 6.89
N ASN A 29 -11.18 -0.96 7.08
CA ASN A 29 -11.81 -1.61 8.23
C ASN A 29 -11.04 -1.38 9.54
N THR A 30 -9.74 -1.15 9.48
CA THR A 30 -8.87 -0.96 10.66
C THR A 30 -8.61 0.51 10.98
N VAL A 31 -8.25 1.31 9.97
CA VAL A 31 -7.87 2.73 10.12
C VAL A 31 -9.07 3.68 9.90
N GLY A 32 -10.18 3.18 9.34
CA GLY A 32 -11.38 3.96 9.03
C GLY A 32 -11.31 4.75 7.71
N VAL A 33 -10.10 4.98 7.18
CA VAL A 33 -9.85 5.62 5.88
C VAL A 33 -8.75 4.86 5.15
N ALA A 34 -8.87 4.74 3.83
CA ALA A 34 -7.90 4.05 3.00
C ALA A 34 -7.66 4.80 1.67
N PRO A 35 -6.44 4.69 1.10
CA PRO A 35 -6.22 5.04 -0.29
C PRO A 35 -7.02 4.10 -1.21
N THR A 36 -7.40 4.58 -2.39
CA THR A 36 -8.11 3.76 -3.37
C THR A 36 -7.22 2.61 -3.88
N HIS A 37 -7.80 1.48 -4.26
CA HIS A 37 -7.06 0.35 -4.83
C HIS A 37 -6.21 0.73 -6.04
N SER A 38 -6.65 1.71 -6.84
CA SER A 38 -5.90 2.22 -7.98
C SER A 38 -4.68 3.05 -7.54
N ALA A 39 -4.77 3.79 -6.45
CA ALA A 39 -3.62 4.50 -5.86
C ALA A 39 -2.61 3.51 -5.26
N ILE A 40 -3.09 2.45 -4.58
CA ILE A 40 -2.23 1.36 -4.08
C ILE A 40 -1.53 0.66 -5.25
N TYR A 41 -2.28 0.26 -6.28
CA TYR A 41 -1.72 -0.40 -7.47
C TYR A 41 -0.67 0.46 -8.18
N LYS A 42 -0.94 1.76 -8.36
CA LYS A 42 0.04 2.69 -8.94
C LYS A 42 1.27 2.84 -8.06
N ALA A 43 1.12 2.89 -6.73
CA ALA A 43 2.25 3.01 -5.81
C ALA A 43 3.18 1.78 -5.85
N MET A 44 2.71 0.62 -6.32
CA MET A 44 3.53 -0.58 -6.53
C MET A 44 4.33 -0.56 -7.85
N GLN A 45 4.06 0.39 -8.75
CA GLN A 45 4.76 0.47 -10.04
C GLN A 45 6.07 1.26 -9.88
N LEU A 46 7.17 0.74 -10.45
CA LEU A 46 8.48 1.39 -10.42
C LEU A 46 8.50 2.77 -11.10
N GLU A 47 7.66 2.97 -12.12
CA GLU A 47 7.54 4.23 -12.86
C GLU A 47 6.61 5.25 -12.19
N SER A 48 6.08 4.92 -11.01
CA SER A 48 5.15 5.78 -10.31
C SER A 48 5.79 7.07 -9.82
N LYS A 49 5.03 8.17 -9.92
CA LYS A 49 5.39 9.45 -9.33
C LYS A 49 5.12 9.51 -7.81
N THR A 50 4.57 8.44 -7.22
CA THR A 50 4.36 8.34 -5.78
C THR A 50 5.68 8.54 -5.04
N THR A 51 5.66 9.28 -3.92
CA THR A 51 6.84 9.56 -3.09
C THR A 51 7.05 8.50 -2.02
N ASP A 52 8.28 8.38 -1.49
CA ASP A 52 8.58 7.49 -0.36
C ASP A 52 7.66 7.70 0.84
N TYR A 53 7.29 8.96 1.10
CA TYR A 53 6.38 9.31 2.19
C TYR A 53 5.01 8.66 2.01
N ILE A 54 4.41 8.77 0.82
CA ILE A 54 3.10 8.19 0.55
C ILE A 54 3.15 6.66 0.65
N VAL A 55 4.19 6.04 0.09
CA VAL A 55 4.37 4.58 0.18
C VAL A 55 4.56 4.16 1.65
N GLN A 56 5.26 4.93 2.48
CA GLN A 56 5.39 4.64 3.90
C GLN A 56 4.06 4.64 4.63
N CYS A 57 3.19 5.62 4.34
CA CYS A 57 1.86 5.67 4.94
C CYS A 57 1.09 4.39 4.59
N TYR A 58 1.12 3.97 3.32
CA TYR A 58 0.46 2.74 2.90
C TYR A 58 1.04 1.49 3.58
N ILE A 59 2.36 1.39 3.68
CA ILE A 59 3.04 0.29 4.39
C ILE A 59 2.60 0.25 5.85
N ARG A 60 2.63 1.39 6.55
CA ARG A 60 2.26 1.48 7.96
C ARG A 60 0.80 1.05 8.17
N ASP A 61 -0.11 1.62 7.39
CA ASP A 61 -1.53 1.38 7.54
C ASP A 61 -1.90 -0.07 7.17
N LEU A 62 -1.25 -0.63 6.14
CA LEU A 62 -1.47 -2.04 5.75
C LEU A 62 -0.81 -3.03 6.73
N THR A 63 0.32 -2.67 7.34
CA THR A 63 0.95 -3.49 8.40
C THR A 63 0.02 -3.56 9.62
N ALA A 64 -0.49 -2.41 10.08
CA ALA A 64 -1.45 -2.36 11.19
C ALA A 64 -2.77 -3.11 10.90
N ALA A 65 -3.12 -3.30 9.62
CA ALA A 65 -4.30 -4.03 9.21
C ALA A 65 -4.10 -5.55 9.06
N LEU A 66 -2.84 -6.01 9.04
CA LEU A 66 -2.45 -7.42 8.89
C LEU A 66 -2.00 -8.06 10.21
N ASP A 67 -1.74 -7.25 11.25
CA ASP A 67 -1.54 -7.68 12.63
C ASP A 67 -2.86 -8.11 13.30
#